data_AF-A0A7Y4X3U1-F1
#
_entry.id   AF-A0A7Y4X3U1-F1
#
_cell.length_a   1.000
_cell.length_b   1.000
_cell.length_c   1.000
_cell.angle_alpha   90.00
_cell.angle_beta   90.00
_cell.angle_gamma   90.00
#
_symmetry.space_group_name_H-M   'P 1'
#
loop_
_entity.id
_entity.type
_entity.pdbx_description
1 polymer ?
#
loop_
_entity_poly.entity_id
_entity_poly.type
_entity_poly.pdbx_seq_one_letter_code
_entity_poly.pdbx_strand_id
1 'polypeptide(L)'
;MTEKTEHQPFSMPWMTDPTAVWQKSLKPMVSKALETNEKISKEVLARYEQAMTWTKDTPFAPLCKTFMTSLGKMVDNANSLARSTWHIERARDGPETMSK
;
A
#
# COMPACT_ATOMS: atom_id res chain seq x y z
N MET A 1 -31.41 47.73 23.11
CA MET A 1 -30.36 47.33 22.15
C MET A 1 -30.01 45.90 22.47
N THR A 2 -30.38 44.95 21.61
CA THR A 2 -30.00 43.55 21.74
C THR A 2 -28.72 43.33 20.93
N GLU A 3 -27.62 43.08 21.65
CA GLU A 3 -26.34 42.71 21.07
C GLU A 3 -26.50 41.36 20.37
N LYS A 4 -26.33 41.34 19.04
CA LYS A 4 -26.27 40.11 18.25
C LYS A 4 -24.94 39.43 18.55
N THR A 5 -24.97 38.39 19.37
CA THR A 5 -23.83 37.49 19.53
C THR A 5 -23.63 36.75 18.23
N GLU A 6 -22.67 37.22 17.43
CA GLU A 6 -22.23 36.57 16.19
C GLU A 6 -21.47 35.29 16.56
N HIS A 7 -22.20 34.19 16.64
CA HIS A 7 -21.60 32.86 16.78
C HIS A 7 -20.81 32.55 15.51
N GLN A 8 -19.49 32.74 15.56
CA GLN A 8 -18.61 32.19 14.54
C GLN A 8 -18.87 30.68 14.43
N PRO A 9 -19.17 30.15 13.23
CA PRO A 9 -19.34 28.73 13.06
C PRO A 9 -17.99 28.06 13.32
N PHE A 10 -17.96 27.23 14.37
CA PHE A 10 -16.84 26.36 14.70
C PHE A 10 -16.71 25.32 13.57
N SER A 11 -16.08 25.70 12.47
CA SER A 11 -15.87 24.84 11.31
C SER A 11 -14.69 23.93 11.60
N MET A 12 -14.97 22.73 12.07
CA MET A 12 -13.94 21.71 12.18
C MET A 12 -13.53 21.26 10.76
N PRO A 13 -12.23 21.09 10.46
CA PRO A 13 -11.74 20.76 9.11
C PRO A 13 -12.24 19.43 8.55
N TRP A 14 -12.81 18.55 9.38
CA TRP A 14 -13.48 17.32 8.95
C TRP A 14 -14.91 17.53 8.44
N MET A 15 -15.52 18.70 8.66
CA MET A 15 -16.88 19.04 8.20
C MET A 15 -16.92 19.64 6.79
N THR A 16 -15.79 20.08 6.23
CA THR A 16 -15.81 20.97 5.04
C THR A 16 -15.43 20.31 3.72
N ASP A 17 -14.67 19.20 3.72
CA ASP A 17 -14.51 18.38 2.51
C ASP A 17 -13.89 17.00 2.85
N PRO A 18 -14.67 15.91 2.87
CA PRO A 18 -14.14 14.56 3.08
C PRO A 18 -13.13 14.14 2.01
N THR A 19 -13.22 14.72 0.80
CA THR A 19 -12.26 14.50 -0.29
C THR A 19 -10.90 15.11 0.04
N ALA A 20 -10.88 16.32 0.61
CA ALA A 20 -9.65 16.98 1.04
C ALA A 20 -8.95 16.20 2.17
N VAL A 21 -9.71 15.68 3.14
CA VAL A 21 -9.16 14.82 4.22
C VAL A 21 -8.58 13.53 3.65
N TRP A 22 -9.29 12.91 2.70
CA TRP A 22 -8.80 11.74 1.98
C TRP A 22 -7.48 12.02 1.25
N GLN A 23 -7.44 13.06 0.42
CA GLN A 23 -6.26 13.36 -0.41
C GLN A 23 -5.04 13.82 0.40
N LYS A 24 -5.24 14.66 1.44
CA LYS A 24 -4.12 15.27 2.18
C LYS A 24 -3.56 14.41 3.30
N SER A 25 -4.39 13.59 3.94
CA SER A 25 -4.02 12.90 5.17
C SER A 25 -4.07 11.39 5.05
N LEU A 26 -5.20 10.85 4.59
CA LEU A 26 -5.43 9.39 4.60
C LEU A 26 -4.73 8.69 3.44
N LYS A 27 -4.81 9.21 2.21
CA LYS A 27 -4.20 8.61 1.03
C LYS A 27 -2.68 8.42 1.17
N PRO A 28 -1.89 9.42 1.63
CA PRO A 28 -0.46 9.23 1.88
C PRO A 28 -0.17 8.20 2.99
N MET A 29 -0.98 8.19 4.05
CA MET A 29 -0.85 7.24 5.16
C MET A 29 -1.09 5.80 4.70
N VAL A 30 -2.17 5.57 3.95
CA VAL A 30 -2.49 4.25 3.38
C VAL A 30 -1.43 3.84 2.37
N SER A 31 -0.93 4.76 1.54
CA SER A 31 0.16 4.47 0.60
C SER A 31 1.41 3.97 1.33
N LYS A 32 1.83 4.70 2.37
CA LYS A 32 3.00 4.33 3.18
C LYS A 32 2.80 3.00 3.92
N ALA A 33 1.58 2.74 4.41
CA ALA A 33 1.24 1.47 5.03
C ALA A 33 1.32 0.30 4.05
N LEU A 34 0.81 0.46 2.82
CA LEU A 34 0.91 -0.54 1.76
C LEU A 34 2.36 -0.79 1.34
N GLU A 35 3.17 0.25 1.17
CA GLU A 35 4.60 0.12 0.87
C GLU A 35 5.36 -0.61 1.98
N THR A 36 5.06 -0.28 3.24
CA THR A 36 5.69 -0.92 4.40
C THR A 36 5.29 -2.39 4.48
N ASN A 37 4.00 -2.71 4.31
CA ASN A 37 3.53 -4.09 4.25
C ASN A 37 4.17 -4.86 3.10
N GLU A 38 4.26 -4.29 1.90
CA GLU A 38 4.93 -4.91 0.76
C GLU A 38 6.39 -5.26 1.10
N LYS A 39 7.12 -4.33 1.72
CA LYS A 39 8.51 -4.55 2.12
C LYS A 39 8.62 -5.66 3.16
N ILE A 40 7.79 -5.63 4.21
CA ILE A 40 7.81 -6.64 5.28
C ILE A 40 7.45 -8.02 4.70
N SER A 41 6.40 -8.13 3.89
CA SER A 41 5.99 -9.40 3.29
C SER A 41 7.07 -9.99 2.40
N LYS A 42 7.76 -9.16 1.58
CA LYS A 42 8.88 -9.60 0.75
C LYS A 42 10.09 -10.04 1.59
N GLU A 43 10.41 -9.31 2.65
CA GLU A 43 11.49 -9.68 3.56
C GLU A 43 11.20 -11.00 4.30
N VAL A 44 9.96 -11.17 4.77
CA VAL A 44 9.51 -12.42 5.40
C VAL A 44 9.62 -13.58 4.42
N LEU A 45 9.15 -13.43 3.17
CA LEU A 45 9.30 -14.46 2.14
C LEU A 45 10.77 -14.81 1.86
N ALA A 46 11.66 -13.81 1.78
CA ALA A 46 13.09 -14.04 1.60
C ALA A 46 13.70 -14.81 2.78
N ARG A 47 13.32 -14.47 4.02
CA ARG A 47 13.75 -15.21 5.22
C ARG A 47 13.22 -16.64 5.23
N TYR A 48 11.98 -16.86 4.81
CA TYR A 48 11.42 -18.21 4.65
C TYR A 48 12.17 -19.03 3.60
N GLU A 49 12.53 -18.42 2.46
CA GLU A 49 13.32 -19.09 1.43
C GLU A 49 14.72 -19.48 1.95
N GLN A 50 15.37 -18.59 2.68
CA GLN A 50 16.65 -18.89 3.34
C GLN A 50 16.50 -20.01 4.37
N ALA A 51 15.46 -19.95 5.21
CA ALA A 51 15.18 -20.97 6.22
C ALA A 51 14.84 -22.33 5.60
N MET A 52 14.27 -22.37 4.39
CA MET A 52 14.00 -23.60 3.65
C MET A 52 15.16 -24.06 2.76
N THR A 53 16.36 -23.48 2.89
CA THR A 53 17.52 -23.90 2.09
C THR A 53 17.88 -25.37 2.32
N TRP A 54 17.61 -25.93 3.51
CA TRP A 54 17.81 -27.35 3.80
C TRP A 54 16.89 -28.28 3.00
N THR A 55 15.76 -27.80 2.48
CA THR A 55 14.85 -28.63 1.67
C THR A 55 15.37 -28.84 0.25
N LYS A 56 16.42 -28.10 -0.18
CA LYS A 56 16.98 -28.17 -1.53
C LYS A 56 17.55 -29.55 -1.87
N ASP A 57 18.02 -30.27 -0.86
CA ASP A 57 18.57 -31.62 -1.02
C ASP A 57 17.51 -32.73 -0.83
N THR A 58 16.24 -32.34 -0.68
CA THR A 58 15.13 -33.28 -0.49
C THR A 58 14.31 -33.43 -1.77
N PRO A 59 13.62 -34.58 -1.96
CA PRO A 59 12.67 -34.76 -3.06
C PRO A 59 11.53 -33.72 -3.11
N PHE A 60 11.31 -32.98 -2.01
CA PHE A 60 10.28 -31.96 -1.89
C PHE A 60 10.73 -30.56 -2.34
N ALA A 61 12.01 -30.36 -2.68
CA ALA A 61 12.54 -29.10 -3.19
C ALA A 61 11.67 -28.41 -4.27
N PRO A 62 11.19 -29.10 -5.33
CA PRO A 62 10.34 -28.47 -6.35
C PRO A 62 8.97 -28.02 -5.81
N LEU A 63 8.41 -28.74 -4.84
CA LEU A 63 7.15 -28.36 -4.19
C LEU A 63 7.34 -27.11 -3.32
N CYS A 64 8.39 -27.07 -2.50
CA CYS A 64 8.72 -25.89 -1.69
C CYS A 64 8.95 -24.65 -2.57
N LYS A 65 9.67 -24.79 -3.69
CA LYS A 65 9.92 -23.70 -4.63
C LYS A 65 8.62 -23.19 -5.27
N THR A 66 7.74 -24.10 -5.69
CA THR A 66 6.44 -23.75 -6.29
C THR A 66 5.54 -23.04 -5.29
N PHE A 67 5.50 -23.52 -4.05
CA PHE A 67 4.75 -22.91 -2.96
C PHE A 67 5.24 -21.48 -2.67
N MET A 68 6.55 -21.28 -2.53
CA MET A 68 7.12 -19.94 -2.32
C MET A 68 6.87 -18.99 -3.49
N THR A 69 6.96 -19.49 -4.72
CA THR A 69 6.63 -18.70 -5.91
C THR A 69 5.16 -18.29 -5.90
N SER A 70 4.25 -19.19 -5.52
CA SER A 70 2.82 -18.91 -5.41
C SER A 70 2.53 -17.87 -4.34
N LEU A 71 3.15 -18.00 -3.15
CA LEU A 71 3.02 -17.01 -2.08
C LEU A 71 3.53 -15.62 -2.49
N GLY A 72 4.66 -15.55 -3.19
CA GLY A 72 5.16 -14.28 -3.74
C GLY A 72 4.14 -13.62 -4.67
N LYS A 73 3.58 -14.38 -5.62
CA LYS A 73 2.53 -13.89 -6.52
C LYS A 73 1.27 -13.44 -5.78
N MET A 74 0.86 -14.16 -4.73
CA MET A 74 -0.29 -13.76 -3.91
C MET A 74 -0.06 -12.43 -3.21
N VAL A 75 1.14 -12.21 -2.64
CA VAL A 75 1.51 -10.94 -2.00
C VAL A 75 1.51 -9.79 -3.01
N ASP A 76 2.09 -10.00 -4.19
CA ASP A 76 2.10 -8.97 -5.24
C ASP A 76 0.67 -8.65 -5.73
N ASN A 77 -0.16 -9.68 -5.94
CA ASN A 77 -1.56 -9.51 -6.32
C ASN A 77 -2.39 -8.79 -5.24
N ALA A 78 -2.21 -9.14 -3.97
CA ALA A 78 -2.89 -8.49 -2.85
C ALA A 78 -2.49 -7.02 -2.74
N ASN A 79 -1.21 -6.70 -2.91
CA ASN A 79 -0.74 -5.31 -2.93
C ASN A 79 -1.27 -4.54 -4.14
N SER A 80 -1.34 -5.17 -5.31
CA SER A 80 -1.93 -4.56 -6.51
C SER A 80 -3.42 -4.28 -6.30
N LEU A 81 -4.17 -5.24 -5.76
CA LEU A 81 -5.59 -5.08 -5.47
C LEU A 81 -5.81 -3.98 -4.44
N ALA A 82 -5.05 -3.97 -3.34
CA ALA A 82 -5.16 -2.93 -2.32
C ALA A 82 -4.90 -1.53 -2.89
N ARG A 83 -3.87 -1.37 -3.73
CA ARG A 83 -3.60 -0.09 -4.40
C ARG A 83 -4.74 0.33 -5.33
N SER A 84 -5.30 -0.62 -6.09
CA SER A 84 -6.46 -0.35 -6.96
C SER A 84 -7.69 0.05 -6.15
N THR A 85 -8.02 -0.67 -5.08
CA THR A 85 -9.17 -0.41 -4.21
C THR A 85 -9.10 0.97 -3.56
N TRP A 86 -7.90 1.38 -3.17
CA TRP A 86 -7.68 2.68 -2.54
C TRP A 86 -7.32 3.80 -3.53
N HIS A 87 -7.37 3.58 -4.85
CA HIS A 87 -6.93 4.56 -5.85
C HIS A 87 -5.55 5.18 -5.54
N ILE A 88 -4.64 4.34 -5.03
CA ILE A 88 -3.25 4.70 -4.75
C ILE A 88 -2.47 4.27 -5.99
N GLU A 89 -2.42 5.16 -6.98
CA GLU A 89 -1.58 4.98 -8.15
C GLU A 89 -0.12 4.81 -7.72
N ARG A 90 0.59 3.85 -8.32
CA ARG A 90 2.05 3.84 -8.26
C ARG A 90 2.50 5.12 -8.98
N ALA A 91 3.17 6.01 -8.27
CA ALA A 91 3.92 7.10 -8.89
C ALA A 91 5.11 6.50 -9.68
N ARG A 92 4.81 5.93 -10.84
CA ARG A 92 5.73 5.45 -11.88
C ARG A 92 4.81 5.10 -13.04
N ASP A 93 4.48 6.04 -13.92
CA ASP A 93 5.42 6.63 -14.85
C ASP A 93 5.31 8.16 -14.94
N GLY A 94 6.42 8.84 -14.73
CA GLY A 94 6.59 10.19 -15.26
C GLY A 94 6.71 10.11 -16.78
N PRO A 95 6.22 11.11 -17.54
CA PRO A 95 6.49 11.18 -18.96
C PRO A 95 7.94 11.63 -19.18
N GLU A 96 8.87 10.68 -19.16
CA GLU A 96 10.09 10.84 -19.96
C GLU A 96 9.74 10.63 -21.43
N THR A 97 10.07 11.64 -22.23
CA THR A 97 10.17 11.62 -23.70
C THR A 97 8.87 11.58 -24.51
N MET A 98 8.40 12.77 -24.92
CA MET A 98 8.14 12.98 -26.33
C MET A 98 8.92 14.22 -26.78
N SER A 99 10.10 13.93 -27.32
CA SER A 99 10.78 14.77 -28.30
C SER A 99 9.86 14.90 -29.51
N LYS A 100 9.59 16.15 -29.92
CA LYS A 100 9.42 16.56 -31.32
C LYS A 100 9.67 18.06 -31.42
#